data_AF-A0A3N5PLJ5-F1
#
_entry.id   AF-A0A3N5PLJ5-F1
#
_cell.length_a   1.000
_cell.length_b   1.000
_cell.length_c   1.000
_cell.angle_alpha   90.00
_cell.angle_beta   90.00
_cell.angle_gamma   90.00
#
_symmetry.space_group_name_H-M   'P 1'
#
loop_
_entity.id
_entity.type
_entity.pdbx_description
1 polymer ?
#
loop_
_entity_poly.entity_id
_entity_poly.type
_entity_poly.pdbx_seq_one_letter_code
_entity_poly.pdbx_strand_id
1 'polypeptide(L)'
;HEQSGTYVKVPTGAGMPDAKVDLLVSAQSVGKTTRKNCGICHFDGGGGTGVKHGDLDDSLYDPKPETDYHMGALGFTCSDCHTTKEHKIMGASHGSMASGQNHIYCTDCHEGEVHENKTINKHLSAVACETCHIPEFAKEEPTKVWWDWSKAGEDREDAKDKYGKETYSKTKGEFVWAKNVIPTYKWYNGSASYYKFGDKLGSTEIVKLNSLNGSINDPKAKIAPFKVMRGKQIFDSQNNFLIIPKLFGADGYWKTFDWNLASQIGMKEVNLNYSGSYAFVETEMLWPINHMVSSKENALHCTNCHGVKGDRLDWKALGYTGDPMKVKGRKLN
;
A
#
# COMPACT_ATOMS: atom_id res chain seq x y z
N HIS A 1 16.14 8.93 -14.60
CA HIS A 1 17.12 9.91 -15.12
C HIS A 1 16.76 10.38 -16.50
N GLU A 2 16.35 9.50 -17.42
CA GLU A 2 15.83 9.89 -18.73
C GLU A 2 14.74 10.98 -18.62
N GLN A 3 14.76 11.96 -19.53
CA GLN A 3 13.78 13.06 -19.57
C GLN A 3 13.04 13.19 -20.91
N SER A 4 13.38 12.39 -21.92
CA SER A 4 12.68 12.42 -23.22
C SER A 4 11.26 11.87 -23.15
N GLY A 5 10.91 11.11 -22.11
CA GLY A 5 9.61 10.44 -21.98
C GLY A 5 9.42 9.27 -22.94
N THR A 6 10.49 8.81 -23.59
CA THR A 6 10.46 7.75 -24.61
C THR A 6 11.00 6.43 -24.07
N TYR A 7 11.75 6.45 -22.96
CA TYR A 7 12.28 5.23 -22.36
C TYR A 7 11.18 4.41 -21.68
N VAL A 8 10.95 3.22 -22.21
CA VAL A 8 9.98 2.25 -21.67
C VAL A 8 10.66 0.88 -21.58
N LYS A 9 10.35 0.14 -20.51
CA LYS A 9 10.78 -1.25 -20.34
C LYS A 9 9.72 -2.20 -20.86
N VAL A 10 10.14 -3.30 -21.48
CA VAL A 10 9.20 -4.38 -21.85
C VAL A 10 8.67 -5.01 -20.55
N PRO A 11 7.35 -5.04 -20.32
CA PRO A 11 6.79 -5.58 -19.08
C PRO A 11 7.21 -7.03 -18.78
N THR A 12 7.39 -7.83 -19.84
CA THR A 12 7.83 -9.23 -19.77
C THR A 12 9.32 -9.43 -20.02
N GLY A 13 10.09 -8.36 -20.25
CA GLY A 13 11.49 -8.41 -20.68
C GLY A 13 12.50 -8.36 -19.54
N ALA A 14 12.12 -8.74 -18.32
CA ALA A 14 13.01 -8.77 -17.15
C ALA A 14 13.80 -7.44 -16.92
N GLY A 15 13.17 -6.30 -17.23
CA GLY A 15 13.75 -4.97 -17.05
C GLY A 15 14.45 -4.39 -18.28
N MET A 16 14.54 -5.14 -19.38
CA MET A 16 15.10 -4.66 -20.65
C MET A 16 14.24 -3.56 -21.28
N PRO A 17 14.87 -2.57 -21.94
CA PRO A 17 14.14 -1.57 -22.72
C PRO A 17 13.38 -2.20 -23.89
N ASP A 18 12.27 -1.57 -24.28
CA ASP A 18 11.58 -1.92 -25.53
C ASP A 18 12.49 -1.67 -26.74
N ALA A 19 12.46 -2.58 -27.73
CA ALA A 19 13.33 -2.51 -28.90
C ALA A 19 13.09 -1.26 -29.76
N LYS A 20 11.93 -0.60 -29.60
CA LYS A 20 11.59 0.67 -30.26
C LYS A 20 12.19 1.89 -29.57
N VAL A 21 12.76 1.74 -28.37
CA VAL A 21 13.37 2.86 -27.65
C VAL A 21 14.65 3.29 -28.36
N ASP A 22 14.71 4.57 -28.73
CA ASP A 22 15.97 5.19 -29.09
C ASP A 22 16.81 5.43 -27.82
N LEU A 23 17.79 4.54 -27.63
CA LEU A 23 18.68 4.59 -26.48
C LEU A 23 19.60 5.81 -26.50
N LEU A 24 19.95 6.34 -27.68
CA LEU A 24 20.79 7.52 -27.79
C LEU A 24 20.02 8.76 -27.31
N VAL A 25 18.78 8.93 -27.77
CA VAL A 25 17.89 10.02 -27.30
C VAL A 25 17.67 9.92 -25.78
N SER A 26 17.41 8.71 -25.28
CA SER A 26 17.22 8.46 -23.85
C SER A 26 18.48 8.79 -23.01
N ALA A 27 19.66 8.45 -23.53
CA ALA A 27 20.94 8.72 -22.86
C ALA A 27 21.32 10.20 -22.89
N GLN A 28 20.99 10.90 -23.98
CA GLN A 28 21.26 12.34 -24.12
C GLN A 28 20.30 13.21 -23.30
N SER A 29 19.12 12.68 -22.93
CA SER A 29 18.13 13.43 -22.15
C SER A 29 18.30 13.30 -20.64
N VAL A 30 19.36 12.66 -20.13
CA VAL A 30 19.51 12.39 -18.69
C VAL A 30 19.56 13.67 -17.85
N GLY A 31 18.85 13.65 -16.71
CA GLY A 31 18.79 14.77 -15.77
C GLY A 31 18.36 14.37 -14.36
N LYS A 32 18.02 15.39 -13.55
CA LYS A 32 17.43 15.19 -12.21
C LYS A 32 16.11 14.44 -12.34
N THR A 33 15.84 13.54 -11.41
CA THR A 33 14.61 12.77 -11.40
C THR A 33 13.39 13.67 -11.20
N THR A 34 12.33 13.37 -11.94
CA THR A 34 11.01 14.00 -11.77
C THR A 34 10.00 12.95 -11.30
N ARG A 35 8.77 13.37 -11.00
CA ARG A 35 7.66 12.45 -10.68
C ARG A 35 7.45 11.40 -11.79
N LYS A 36 7.68 11.75 -13.06
CA LYS A 36 7.61 10.82 -14.20
C LYS A 36 8.57 9.64 -14.06
N ASN A 37 9.80 9.89 -13.61
CA ASN A 37 10.79 8.83 -13.46
C ASN A 37 10.42 7.83 -12.35
N CYS A 38 9.82 8.29 -11.26
CA CYS A 38 9.43 7.44 -10.14
C CYS A 38 8.09 6.74 -10.42
N GLY A 39 7.14 7.48 -11.00
CA GLY A 39 5.76 7.06 -11.26
C GLY A 39 5.65 5.85 -12.17
N ILE A 40 6.55 5.71 -13.16
CA ILE A 40 6.55 4.59 -14.12
C ILE A 40 6.53 3.20 -13.46
N CYS A 41 7.01 3.10 -12.21
CA CYS A 41 6.90 1.88 -11.40
C CYS A 41 5.97 2.06 -10.20
N HIS A 42 5.97 3.24 -9.56
CA HIS A 42 5.27 3.44 -8.30
C HIS A 42 3.75 3.65 -8.45
N PHE A 43 3.29 4.19 -9.58
CA PHE A 43 1.87 4.47 -9.86
C PHE A 43 1.14 3.25 -10.42
N ASP A 44 1.84 2.44 -11.22
CA ASP A 44 1.28 1.27 -11.93
C ASP A 44 1.44 -0.08 -11.23
N GLY A 45 1.88 -0.06 -9.97
CA GLY A 45 2.06 -1.28 -9.19
C GLY A 45 0.77 -2.09 -9.08
N GLY A 46 0.84 -3.40 -9.33
CA GLY A 46 -0.32 -4.30 -9.27
C GLY A 46 -1.10 -4.48 -10.57
N GLY A 47 -0.56 -3.96 -11.70
CA GLY A 47 -1.11 -4.17 -13.04
C GLY A 47 -1.90 -2.98 -13.59
N GLY A 48 -1.66 -1.78 -13.06
CA GLY A 48 -2.24 -0.53 -13.54
C GLY A 48 -2.20 0.59 -12.50
N THR A 49 -2.55 1.79 -12.93
CA THR A 49 -2.62 3.00 -12.10
C THR A 49 -3.50 2.84 -10.86
N GLY A 50 -2.97 3.23 -9.69
CA GLY A 50 -3.70 3.28 -8.41
C GLY A 50 -4.05 1.91 -7.81
N VAL A 51 -3.71 0.80 -8.46
CA VAL A 51 -4.17 -0.54 -8.06
C VAL A 51 -3.63 -0.97 -6.70
N LYS A 52 -2.32 -0.78 -6.45
CA LYS A 52 -1.63 -1.34 -5.26
C LYS A 52 -1.63 -0.43 -4.03
N HIS A 53 -0.99 0.74 -4.08
CA HIS A 53 -0.87 1.60 -2.87
C HIS A 53 -2.17 2.39 -2.61
N GLY A 54 -2.78 2.91 -3.67
CA GLY A 54 -4.00 3.71 -3.60
C GLY A 54 -3.78 5.19 -3.26
N ASP A 55 -2.65 5.57 -2.66
CA ASP A 55 -2.21 6.97 -2.51
C ASP A 55 -1.17 7.40 -3.56
N LEU A 56 -0.89 6.53 -4.53
CA LEU A 56 0.02 6.77 -5.65
C LEU A 56 -0.61 6.26 -6.95
N ASP A 57 -0.94 7.18 -7.85
CA ASP A 57 -1.56 6.92 -9.16
C ASP A 57 -1.13 7.98 -10.20
N ASP A 58 -1.49 7.76 -11.46
CA ASP A 58 -1.09 8.58 -12.61
C ASP A 58 -1.46 10.05 -12.53
N SER A 59 -2.49 10.42 -11.75
CA SER A 59 -2.82 11.83 -11.50
C SER A 59 -1.64 12.60 -10.88
N LEU A 60 -0.69 11.91 -10.23
CA LEU A 60 0.49 12.51 -9.63
C LEU A 60 1.61 12.83 -10.63
N TYR A 61 1.45 12.51 -11.92
CA TYR A 61 2.33 13.07 -12.95
C TYR A 61 2.14 14.59 -13.07
N ASP A 62 0.88 15.04 -13.01
CA ASP A 62 0.48 16.46 -13.02
C ASP A 62 -0.57 16.72 -11.92
N PRO A 63 -0.15 16.69 -10.65
CA PRO A 63 -1.07 16.71 -9.51
C PRO A 63 -1.70 18.09 -9.33
N LYS A 64 -2.98 18.08 -8.95
CA LYS A 64 -3.66 19.28 -8.45
C LYS A 64 -3.46 19.43 -6.93
N PRO A 65 -3.57 20.64 -6.37
CA PRO A 65 -3.52 20.87 -4.92
C PRO A 65 -4.49 20.00 -4.11
N GLU A 66 -5.65 19.64 -4.69
CA GLU A 66 -6.66 18.80 -4.03
C GLU A 66 -6.26 17.32 -3.97
N THR A 67 -5.48 16.86 -4.96
CA THR A 67 -4.96 15.49 -5.02
C THR A 67 -3.86 15.31 -3.97
N ASP A 68 -2.81 16.12 -4.04
CA ASP A 68 -1.72 16.17 -3.06
C ASP A 68 -1.19 17.60 -2.93
N TYR A 69 -1.20 18.15 -1.72
CA TYR A 69 -0.83 19.53 -1.48
C TYR A 69 0.66 19.79 -1.74
N HIS A 70 1.56 18.89 -1.35
CA HIS A 70 3.00 19.09 -1.54
C HIS A 70 3.37 19.03 -3.02
N MET A 71 2.88 18.01 -3.73
CA MET A 71 3.22 17.84 -5.14
C MET A 71 2.44 18.79 -6.04
N GLY A 72 1.16 19.07 -5.74
CA GLY A 72 0.27 19.86 -6.57
C GLY A 72 0.25 21.36 -6.27
N ALA A 73 0.40 21.78 -5.01
CA ALA A 73 0.45 23.20 -4.66
C ALA A 73 1.88 23.74 -4.59
N LEU A 74 2.83 22.96 -4.04
CA LEU A 74 4.22 23.39 -3.89
C LEU A 74 5.14 22.90 -5.03
N GLY A 75 4.62 22.04 -5.91
CA GLY A 75 5.35 21.53 -7.06
C GLY A 75 6.40 20.46 -6.72
N PHE A 76 6.38 19.88 -5.52
CA PHE A 76 7.39 18.92 -5.07
C PHE A 76 7.51 17.70 -5.99
N THR A 77 8.75 17.33 -6.28
CA THR A 77 9.15 16.04 -6.82
C THR A 77 9.34 15.04 -5.69
N CYS A 78 9.41 13.74 -6.03
CA CYS A 78 9.61 12.68 -5.04
C CYS A 78 10.91 12.91 -4.22
N SER A 79 11.98 13.37 -4.88
CA SER A 79 13.29 13.60 -4.27
C SER A 79 13.36 14.78 -3.31
N ASP A 80 12.37 15.67 -3.30
CA ASP A 80 12.32 16.78 -2.35
C ASP A 80 12.01 16.29 -0.92
N CYS A 81 11.30 15.17 -0.80
CA CYS A 81 11.02 14.51 0.48
C CYS A 81 11.88 13.24 0.64
N HIS A 82 11.94 12.40 -0.40
CA HIS A 82 12.81 11.22 -0.48
C HIS A 82 14.25 11.61 -0.81
N THR A 83 14.87 12.35 0.11
CA THR A 83 16.25 12.79 -0.03
C THR A 83 17.16 11.60 -0.29
N THR A 84 18.14 11.79 -1.17
CA THR A 84 18.97 10.69 -1.67
C THR A 84 20.44 11.04 -1.52
N LYS A 85 21.19 10.18 -0.82
CA LYS A 85 22.64 10.29 -0.69
C LYS A 85 23.27 9.00 -1.18
N GLU A 86 24.24 9.08 -2.11
CA GLU A 86 24.93 7.91 -2.67
C GLU A 86 23.94 6.84 -3.21
N HIS A 87 22.88 7.29 -3.89
CA HIS A 87 21.77 6.45 -4.39
C HIS A 87 20.98 5.68 -3.31
N LYS A 88 21.19 5.98 -2.03
CA LYS A 88 20.34 5.51 -0.94
C LYS A 88 19.18 6.50 -0.77
N ILE A 89 18.04 6.13 -1.34
CA ILE A 89 16.81 6.92 -1.30
C ILE A 89 16.16 6.71 0.08
N MET A 90 15.91 7.80 0.80
CA MET A 90 15.19 7.77 2.08
C MET A 90 13.74 7.28 1.87
N GLY A 91 13.14 6.67 2.89
CA GLY A 91 11.77 6.15 2.83
C GLY A 91 11.68 4.67 3.22
N ALA A 92 10.74 4.35 4.10
CA ALA A 92 10.65 3.02 4.68
C ALA A 92 9.89 2.05 3.75
N SER A 93 10.63 1.18 3.07
CA SER A 93 10.09 0.01 2.37
C SER A 93 9.66 -1.09 3.36
N HIS A 94 9.06 -2.19 2.89
CA HIS A 94 8.76 -3.35 3.76
C HIS A 94 9.99 -3.87 4.52
N GLY A 95 11.15 -3.96 3.86
CA GLY A 95 12.39 -4.39 4.52
C GLY A 95 12.85 -3.39 5.57
N SER A 96 12.71 -2.09 5.29
CA SER A 96 13.06 -1.02 6.22
C SER A 96 12.10 -0.96 7.42
N MET A 97 10.79 -1.18 7.20
CA MET A 97 9.81 -1.32 8.27
C MET A 97 10.07 -2.58 9.11
N ALA A 98 10.52 -3.67 8.50
CA ALA A 98 10.94 -4.87 9.23
C ALA A 98 12.14 -4.61 10.15
N SER A 99 13.04 -3.70 9.77
CA SER A 99 14.17 -3.27 10.61
C SER A 99 13.89 -2.02 11.46
N GLY A 100 12.73 -1.36 11.30
CA GLY A 100 12.37 -0.12 11.99
C GLY A 100 13.26 1.08 11.62
N GLN A 101 13.70 1.19 10.35
CA GLN A 101 14.68 2.18 9.89
C GLN A 101 14.22 2.91 8.61
N ASN A 102 15.00 3.92 8.21
CA ASN A 102 14.86 4.67 6.94
C ASN A 102 13.53 5.42 6.77
N HIS A 103 12.91 5.85 7.87
CA HIS A 103 11.66 6.60 7.83
C HIS A 103 11.85 8.05 7.39
N ILE A 104 10.78 8.62 6.86
CA ILE A 104 10.59 10.05 6.63
C ILE A 104 9.40 10.46 7.50
N TYR A 105 9.46 11.64 8.10
CA TYR A 105 8.40 12.18 8.93
C TYR A 105 8.01 13.58 8.49
N CYS A 106 6.74 13.95 8.68
CA CYS A 106 6.31 15.34 8.45
C CYS A 106 7.12 16.34 9.29
N THR A 107 7.59 15.91 10.47
CA THR A 107 8.40 16.71 11.38
C THR A 107 9.81 17.01 10.89
N ASP A 108 10.25 16.40 9.78
CA ASP A 108 11.52 16.74 9.14
C ASP A 108 11.47 18.15 8.48
N CYS A 109 10.27 18.69 8.27
CA CYS A 109 10.04 20.06 7.78
C CYS A 109 9.09 20.87 8.67
N HIS A 110 8.16 20.21 9.38
CA HIS A 110 7.14 20.84 10.22
C HIS A 110 7.49 20.69 11.71
N GLU A 111 8.22 21.67 12.25
CA GLU A 111 8.72 21.61 13.64
C GLU A 111 7.88 22.45 14.63
N GLY A 112 7.89 22.04 15.91
CA GLY A 112 7.32 22.80 17.02
C GLY A 112 5.79 22.77 17.11
N GLU A 113 5.19 23.89 17.54
CA GLU A 113 3.74 24.07 17.60
C GLU A 113 3.20 24.47 16.22
N VAL A 114 3.03 23.48 15.34
CA VAL A 114 2.62 23.69 13.93
C VAL A 114 1.15 24.08 13.75
N HIS A 115 0.35 24.02 14.83
CA HIS A 115 -1.03 24.49 14.86
C HIS A 115 -1.20 25.63 15.87
N GLU A 116 -1.97 26.65 15.52
CA GLU A 116 -2.38 27.70 16.47
C GLU A 116 -3.21 27.12 17.64
N ASN A 117 -4.00 26.08 17.36
CA ASN A 117 -4.80 25.40 18.37
C ASN A 117 -3.94 24.42 19.17
N LYS A 118 -3.61 24.81 20.40
CA LYS A 118 -2.82 24.00 21.36
C LYS A 118 -3.42 22.61 21.63
N THR A 119 -4.74 22.44 21.51
CA THR A 119 -5.37 21.13 21.67
C THR A 119 -5.01 20.20 20.51
N ILE A 120 -4.89 20.71 19.29
CA ILE A 120 -4.45 19.91 18.14
C ILE A 120 -2.97 19.52 18.32
N ASN A 121 -2.11 20.43 18.77
CA ASN A 121 -0.71 20.08 19.07
C ASN A 121 -0.58 18.95 20.11
N LYS A 122 -1.47 18.88 21.11
CA LYS A 122 -1.49 17.76 22.08
C LYS A 122 -1.80 16.40 21.43
N HIS A 123 -2.56 16.37 20.34
CA HIS A 123 -2.87 15.12 19.63
C HIS A 123 -1.63 14.52 18.97
N LEU A 124 -0.60 15.31 18.65
CA LEU A 124 0.63 14.83 18.01
C LEU A 124 1.41 13.81 18.85
N SER A 125 1.10 13.70 20.15
CA SER A 125 1.61 12.67 21.06
C SER A 125 1.03 11.26 20.81
N ALA A 126 -0.11 11.18 20.12
CA ALA A 126 -0.87 9.95 19.95
C ALA A 126 -1.37 9.72 18.53
N VAL A 127 -1.46 10.76 17.70
CA VAL A 127 -2.02 10.74 16.35
C VAL A 127 -0.94 11.20 15.37
N ALA A 128 -0.72 10.40 14.33
CA ALA A 128 0.21 10.74 13.25
C ALA A 128 -0.39 11.88 12.39
N CYS A 129 0.47 12.69 11.76
CA CYS A 129 0.00 13.83 10.97
C CYS A 129 -0.88 13.37 9.80
N GLU A 130 -0.46 12.27 9.17
CA GLU A 130 -1.11 11.57 8.07
C GLU A 130 -2.56 11.20 8.40
N THR A 131 -2.86 10.82 9.66
CA THR A 131 -4.21 10.45 10.09
C THR A 131 -5.20 11.58 9.90
N CYS A 132 -4.82 12.82 10.22
CA CYS A 132 -5.71 13.98 10.05
C CYS A 132 -5.61 14.58 8.65
N HIS A 133 -4.41 14.56 8.06
CA HIS A 133 -4.14 15.28 6.82
C HIS A 133 -4.37 14.44 5.56
N ILE A 134 -4.61 13.13 5.67
CA ILE A 134 -5.00 12.26 4.55
C ILE A 134 -6.36 11.62 4.88
N PRO A 135 -7.46 12.39 4.79
CA PRO A 135 -8.80 11.93 5.18
C PRO A 135 -9.33 10.78 4.29
N GLU A 136 -8.84 10.71 3.06
CA GLU A 136 -9.13 9.68 2.09
C GLU A 136 -7.96 9.51 1.11
N PHE A 137 -7.80 8.29 0.60
CA PHE A 137 -6.89 7.96 -0.50
C PHE A 137 -7.70 7.44 -1.70
N ALA A 138 -7.02 7.14 -2.82
CA ALA A 138 -7.66 6.79 -4.08
C ALA A 138 -8.63 7.89 -4.54
N LYS A 139 -8.18 9.15 -4.45
CA LYS A 139 -8.96 10.35 -4.79
C LYS A 139 -9.31 10.41 -6.27
N GLU A 140 -8.34 10.08 -7.12
CA GLU A 140 -8.48 10.18 -8.58
C GLU A 140 -8.76 8.82 -9.22
N GLU A 141 -7.97 7.80 -8.89
CA GLU A 141 -8.11 6.44 -9.43
C GLU A 141 -8.64 5.43 -8.40
N PRO A 142 -9.62 4.57 -8.75
CA PRO A 142 -10.04 3.46 -7.89
C PRO A 142 -8.89 2.49 -7.61
N THR A 143 -8.81 2.03 -6.36
CA THR A 143 -7.81 1.08 -5.89
C THR A 143 -8.43 -0.27 -5.54
N LYS A 144 -7.67 -1.35 -5.73
CA LYS A 144 -8.15 -2.69 -5.41
C LYS A 144 -8.08 -2.92 -3.90
N VAL A 145 -9.16 -3.41 -3.30
CA VAL A 145 -9.25 -3.70 -1.87
C VAL A 145 -9.50 -5.18 -1.57
N TRP A 146 -9.90 -5.94 -2.59
CA TRP A 146 -10.10 -7.39 -2.53
C TRP A 146 -9.53 -8.08 -3.77
N TRP A 147 -8.88 -9.22 -3.60
CA TRP A 147 -8.43 -10.10 -4.69
C TRP A 147 -8.61 -11.58 -4.33
N ASP A 148 -9.60 -12.23 -4.92
CA ASP A 148 -9.88 -13.66 -4.71
C ASP A 148 -9.32 -14.51 -5.86
N TRP A 149 -8.17 -15.15 -5.63
CA TRP A 149 -7.57 -16.09 -6.58
C TRP A 149 -8.31 -17.43 -6.67
N SER A 150 -9.19 -17.77 -5.73
CA SER A 150 -9.94 -19.03 -5.76
C SER A 150 -10.91 -19.12 -6.94
N LYS A 151 -11.24 -17.98 -7.54
CA LYS A 151 -12.12 -17.86 -8.71
C LYS A 151 -11.38 -17.89 -10.05
N ALA A 152 -10.05 -17.91 -10.02
CA ALA A 152 -9.25 -17.91 -11.24
C ALA A 152 -9.45 -19.24 -12.01
N GLY A 153 -9.42 -19.17 -13.34
CA GLY A 153 -9.60 -20.30 -14.25
C GLY A 153 -11.04 -20.55 -14.69
N GLU A 154 -12.03 -19.95 -14.04
CA GLU A 154 -13.44 -20.05 -14.43
C GLU A 154 -13.73 -19.33 -15.76
N ASP A 155 -14.56 -19.93 -16.61
CA ASP A 155 -15.09 -19.27 -17.80
C ASP A 155 -16.30 -18.42 -17.40
N ARG A 156 -16.12 -17.10 -17.40
CA ARG A 156 -17.14 -16.11 -17.05
C ARG A 156 -17.15 -15.00 -18.10
N GLU A 157 -18.26 -14.28 -18.20
CA GLU A 157 -18.30 -13.05 -18.96
C GLU A 157 -17.50 -11.95 -18.27
N ASP A 158 -16.87 -11.09 -19.08
CA ASP A 158 -16.15 -9.92 -18.58
C ASP A 158 -17.15 -8.97 -17.89
N ALA A 159 -16.85 -8.62 -16.64
CA ALA A 159 -17.64 -7.69 -15.87
C ALA A 159 -16.79 -6.52 -15.39
N LYS A 160 -17.44 -5.36 -15.30
CA LYS A 160 -16.87 -4.13 -14.77
C LYS A 160 -17.75 -3.58 -13.67
N ASP A 161 -17.13 -2.94 -12.69
CA ASP A 161 -17.85 -2.26 -11.63
C ASP A 161 -18.34 -0.86 -12.07
N LYS A 162 -18.95 -0.15 -11.12
CA LYS A 162 -19.43 1.23 -11.32
C LYS A 162 -18.33 2.25 -11.66
N TYR A 163 -17.06 1.90 -11.48
CA TYR A 163 -15.91 2.74 -11.84
C TYR A 163 -15.27 2.30 -13.18
N GLY A 164 -15.87 1.32 -13.88
CA GLY A 164 -15.34 0.78 -15.12
C GLY A 164 -14.12 -0.12 -14.94
N LYS A 165 -13.81 -0.56 -13.71
CA LYS A 165 -12.69 -1.47 -13.43
C LYS A 165 -13.16 -2.92 -13.56
N GLU A 166 -12.30 -3.76 -14.15
CA GLU A 166 -12.52 -5.21 -14.28
C GLU A 166 -12.79 -5.82 -12.90
N THR A 167 -13.88 -6.57 -12.74
CA THR A 167 -14.23 -7.26 -11.47
C THR A 167 -13.81 -8.72 -11.47
N TYR A 168 -13.45 -9.25 -12.64
CA TYR A 168 -13.01 -10.64 -12.79
C TYR A 168 -12.05 -10.75 -13.95
N SER A 169 -10.98 -11.51 -13.76
CA SER A 169 -10.07 -11.93 -14.83
C SER A 169 -9.87 -13.44 -14.76
N LYS A 170 -10.02 -14.18 -15.87
CA LYS A 170 -9.77 -15.63 -15.88
C LYS A 170 -8.38 -15.99 -15.32
N THR A 171 -7.38 -15.16 -15.59
CA THR A 171 -6.00 -15.38 -15.15
C THR A 171 -5.72 -15.03 -13.68
N LYS A 172 -6.60 -14.28 -13.02
CA LYS A 172 -6.33 -13.68 -11.71
C LYS A 172 -7.45 -13.85 -10.69
N GLY A 173 -8.65 -14.25 -11.09
CA GLY A 173 -9.80 -14.38 -10.21
C GLY A 173 -10.56 -13.06 -10.07
N GLU A 174 -11.18 -12.85 -8.92
CA GLU A 174 -12.18 -11.80 -8.69
C GLU A 174 -11.59 -10.60 -7.93
N PHE A 175 -12.10 -9.40 -8.21
CA PHE A 175 -11.62 -8.14 -7.66
C PHE A 175 -12.77 -7.30 -7.10
N VAL A 176 -12.49 -6.58 -6.02
CA VAL A 176 -13.31 -5.45 -5.56
C VAL A 176 -12.47 -4.20 -5.52
N TRP A 177 -13.04 -3.10 -6.02
CA TRP A 177 -12.41 -1.80 -6.07
C TRP A 177 -13.15 -0.79 -5.20
N ALA A 178 -12.41 0.19 -4.73
CA ALA A 178 -12.93 1.31 -3.96
C ALA A 178 -12.25 2.61 -4.40
N LYS A 179 -12.95 3.72 -4.27
CA LYS A 179 -12.49 5.08 -4.58
C LYS A 179 -12.86 5.99 -3.41
N ASN A 180 -12.08 7.04 -3.13
CA ASN A 180 -12.24 7.94 -1.98
C ASN A 180 -12.33 7.15 -0.67
N VAL A 181 -11.32 6.31 -0.45
CA VAL A 181 -11.33 5.31 0.62
C VAL A 181 -10.87 5.94 1.93
N ILE A 182 -11.67 5.78 2.97
CA ILE A 182 -11.28 6.15 4.33
C ILE A 182 -10.22 5.14 4.83
N PRO A 183 -9.04 5.60 5.29
CA PRO A 183 -8.02 4.71 5.82
C PRO A 183 -8.51 3.92 7.04
N THR A 184 -7.93 2.72 7.23
CA THR A 184 -8.02 2.04 8.52
C THR A 184 -6.95 2.58 9.45
N TYR A 185 -7.32 2.98 10.66
CA TYR A 185 -6.41 3.56 11.62
C TYR A 185 -5.92 2.51 12.63
N LYS A 186 -4.60 2.44 12.83
CA LYS A 186 -3.96 1.49 13.75
C LYS A 186 -2.83 2.17 14.51
N TRP A 187 -2.54 1.67 15.71
CA TRP A 187 -1.29 2.02 16.41
C TRP A 187 -0.10 1.50 15.63
N TYR A 188 0.89 2.36 15.41
CA TYR A 188 2.09 2.05 14.66
C TYR A 188 3.29 2.81 15.21
N ASN A 189 4.40 2.11 15.43
CA ASN A 189 5.64 2.65 15.99
C ASN A 189 6.79 2.77 14.97
N GLY A 190 6.50 2.60 13.67
CA GLY A 190 7.51 2.57 12.61
C GLY A 190 7.95 1.16 12.20
N SER A 191 7.66 0.12 12.99
CA SER A 191 8.06 -1.25 12.65
C SER A 191 6.90 -2.18 12.31
N ALA A 192 7.16 -3.18 11.47
CA ALA A 192 6.18 -4.20 11.09
C ALA A 192 6.83 -5.57 10.94
N SER A 193 6.08 -6.62 11.26
CA SER A 193 6.47 -8.00 11.02
C SER A 193 5.81 -8.50 9.73
N TYR A 194 6.47 -9.41 9.00
CA TYR A 194 6.00 -9.93 7.72
C TYR A 194 6.00 -11.45 7.71
N TYR A 195 5.01 -12.03 7.04
CA TYR A 195 5.00 -13.44 6.67
C TYR A 195 6.20 -13.77 5.77
N LYS A 196 6.94 -14.83 6.08
CA LYS A 196 8.04 -15.33 5.26
C LYS A 196 7.67 -16.65 4.62
N PHE A 197 8.30 -16.95 3.48
CA PHE A 197 8.07 -18.21 2.78
C PHE A 197 8.39 -19.40 3.70
N GLY A 198 7.44 -20.33 3.78
CA GLY A 198 7.54 -21.51 4.64
C GLY A 198 7.04 -21.32 6.07
N ASP A 199 6.73 -20.09 6.49
CA ASP A 199 6.09 -19.86 7.80
C ASP A 199 4.75 -20.59 7.85
N LYS A 200 4.51 -21.31 8.95
CA LYS A 200 3.24 -22.01 9.16
C LYS A 200 2.12 -21.01 9.37
N LEU A 201 0.96 -21.28 8.78
CA LEU A 201 -0.24 -20.47 9.00
C LEU A 201 -0.75 -20.69 10.42
N GLY A 202 -1.15 -19.60 11.08
CA GLY A 202 -1.81 -19.67 12.38
C GLY A 202 -3.20 -20.29 12.30
N SER A 203 -3.82 -20.53 13.46
CA SER A 203 -5.20 -21.05 13.57
C SER A 203 -6.29 -20.01 13.29
N THR A 204 -5.91 -18.80 12.84
CA THR A 204 -6.85 -17.71 12.54
C THR A 204 -7.51 -17.91 11.19
N GLU A 205 -8.78 -17.51 11.07
CA GLU A 205 -9.52 -17.57 9.79
C GLU A 205 -8.88 -16.72 8.68
N ILE A 206 -8.18 -15.64 9.04
CA ILE A 206 -7.50 -14.73 8.12
C ILE A 206 -6.00 -14.69 8.42
N VAL A 207 -5.17 -15.02 7.43
CA VAL A 207 -3.71 -14.94 7.52
C VAL A 207 -3.25 -13.51 7.34
N LYS A 208 -2.54 -12.97 8.34
CA LYS A 208 -1.94 -11.64 8.26
C LYS A 208 -0.59 -11.72 7.55
N LEU A 209 -0.49 -11.13 6.36
CA LEU A 209 0.77 -11.05 5.60
C LEU A 209 1.76 -10.10 6.25
N ASN A 210 1.25 -9.11 6.98
CA ASN A 210 2.04 -8.31 7.89
C ASN A 210 1.27 -7.95 9.15
N SER A 211 2.00 -7.62 10.21
CA SER A 211 1.46 -7.08 11.45
C SER A 211 2.22 -5.83 11.81
N LEU A 212 1.50 -4.72 11.96
CA LEU A 212 2.05 -3.45 12.40
C LEU A 212 2.36 -3.53 13.89
N ASN A 213 3.55 -3.11 14.29
CA ASN A 213 3.94 -3.09 15.69
C ASN A 213 3.54 -1.76 16.33
N GLY A 214 3.08 -1.82 17.57
CA GLY A 214 2.63 -0.67 18.34
C GLY A 214 1.32 -0.96 19.05
N SER A 215 1.04 -0.20 20.11
CA SER A 215 -0.22 -0.28 20.85
C SER A 215 -0.49 1.03 21.57
N ILE A 216 -1.68 1.15 22.18
CA ILE A 216 -2.02 2.28 23.04
C ILE A 216 -1.02 2.47 24.19
N ASN A 217 -0.33 1.40 24.62
CA ASN A 217 0.65 1.44 25.71
C ASN A 217 2.09 1.70 25.22
N ASP A 218 2.35 1.71 23.91
CA ASP A 218 3.69 1.93 23.36
C ASP A 218 3.97 3.43 23.20
N PRO A 219 4.85 4.05 24.00
CA PRO A 219 5.09 5.50 23.97
C PRO A 219 5.57 6.03 22.62
N LYS A 220 6.13 5.17 21.75
CA LYS A 220 6.57 5.54 20.39
C LYS A 220 5.47 5.38 19.34
N ALA A 221 4.42 4.64 19.64
CA ALA A 221 3.34 4.39 18.69
C ALA A 221 2.42 5.61 18.56
N LYS A 222 2.00 5.88 17.33
CA LYS A 222 0.93 6.83 16.99
C LYS A 222 -0.17 6.11 16.20
N ILE A 223 -1.38 6.64 16.24
CA ILE A 223 -2.48 6.21 15.38
C ILE A 223 -2.19 6.74 13.97
N ALA A 224 -1.95 5.83 13.03
CA ALA A 224 -1.57 6.13 11.64
C ALA A 224 -2.57 5.49 10.64
N PRO A 225 -2.70 6.04 9.42
CA PRO A 225 -3.62 5.56 8.40
C PRO A 225 -3.01 4.46 7.53
N PHE A 226 -3.81 3.43 7.22
CA PHE A 226 -3.42 2.32 6.37
C PHE A 226 -4.50 1.96 5.37
N LYS A 227 -4.08 1.62 4.15
CA LYS A 227 -4.90 0.81 3.24
C LYS A 227 -4.85 -0.64 3.71
N VAL A 228 -6.01 -1.30 3.68
CA VAL A 228 -6.10 -2.74 3.91
C VAL A 228 -6.43 -3.43 2.59
N MET A 229 -5.53 -4.31 2.16
CA MET A 229 -5.74 -5.20 1.03
C MET A 229 -6.11 -6.57 1.57
N ARG A 230 -7.26 -7.09 1.16
CA ARG A 230 -7.69 -8.45 1.52
C ARG A 230 -7.83 -9.33 0.28
N GLY A 231 -8.00 -10.62 0.49
CA GLY A 231 -8.21 -11.54 -0.62
C GLY A 231 -8.02 -12.99 -0.22
N LYS A 232 -8.14 -13.88 -1.21
CA LYS A 232 -7.85 -15.31 -1.04
C LYS A 232 -6.66 -15.70 -1.88
N GLN A 233 -5.74 -16.43 -1.27
CA GLN A 233 -4.52 -16.90 -1.89
C GLN A 233 -4.34 -18.40 -1.68
N ILE A 234 -3.61 -19.02 -2.60
CA ILE A 234 -3.35 -20.45 -2.59
C ILE A 234 -2.36 -20.82 -1.47
N PHE A 235 -2.65 -21.89 -0.74
CA PHE A 235 -1.80 -22.44 0.31
C PHE A 235 -1.77 -23.96 0.25
N ASP A 236 -0.69 -24.56 0.75
CA ASP A 236 -0.54 -26.01 0.82
C ASP A 236 -1.34 -26.54 2.01
N SER A 237 -2.39 -27.32 1.75
CA SER A 237 -3.35 -27.75 2.78
C SER A 237 -2.80 -28.81 3.73
N GLN A 238 -1.69 -29.48 3.37
CA GLN A 238 -1.03 -30.46 4.25
C GLN A 238 0.16 -29.82 4.98
N ASN A 239 0.98 -29.06 4.26
CA ASN A 239 2.14 -28.39 4.86
C ASN A 239 1.77 -27.09 5.60
N ASN A 240 0.56 -26.57 5.42
CA ASN A 240 0.03 -25.40 6.13
C ASN A 240 0.91 -24.15 6.02
N PHE A 241 1.31 -23.77 4.80
CA PHE A 241 1.95 -22.49 4.48
C PHE A 241 1.48 -21.99 3.11
N LEU A 242 1.64 -20.69 2.83
CA LEU A 242 1.27 -20.12 1.53
C LEU A 242 2.15 -20.71 0.42
N ILE A 243 1.53 -20.96 -0.73
CA ILE A 243 2.23 -21.44 -1.92
C ILE A 243 2.71 -20.23 -2.72
N ILE A 244 3.91 -20.34 -3.29
CA ILE A 244 4.47 -19.40 -4.26
C ILE A 244 4.30 -20.01 -5.66
N PRO A 245 3.20 -19.75 -6.37
CA PRO A 245 2.93 -20.38 -7.66
C PRO A 245 3.71 -19.72 -8.79
N LYS A 246 4.07 -20.51 -9.81
CA LYS A 246 4.53 -19.96 -11.09
C LYS A 246 3.34 -19.42 -11.88
N LEU A 247 3.21 -18.10 -11.97
CA LEU A 247 2.11 -17.47 -12.71
C LEU A 247 2.43 -17.23 -14.19
N PHE A 248 3.66 -16.81 -14.49
CA PHE A 248 4.09 -16.37 -15.81
C PHE A 248 4.97 -17.39 -16.56
N GLY A 249 4.86 -17.42 -17.89
CA GLY A 249 5.58 -18.32 -18.79
C GLY A 249 4.68 -19.36 -19.45
N ALA A 250 5.24 -20.20 -20.33
CA ALA A 250 4.49 -21.26 -21.02
C ALA A 250 3.83 -22.24 -20.04
N ASP A 251 4.56 -22.63 -19.00
CA ASP A 251 4.08 -23.53 -17.95
C ASP A 251 3.47 -22.79 -16.74
N GLY A 252 3.24 -21.48 -16.87
CA GLY A 252 2.67 -20.65 -15.81
C GLY A 252 1.15 -20.75 -15.76
N TYR A 253 0.59 -20.54 -14.58
CA TYR A 253 -0.86 -20.58 -14.35
C TYR A 253 -1.68 -19.74 -15.35
N TRP A 254 -1.17 -18.57 -15.77
CA TRP A 254 -1.89 -17.71 -16.73
C TRP A 254 -2.06 -18.31 -18.13
N LYS A 255 -1.39 -19.42 -18.44
CA LYS A 255 -1.52 -20.17 -19.69
C LYS A 255 -2.17 -21.54 -19.49
N THR A 256 -1.76 -22.24 -18.43
CA THR A 256 -2.18 -23.62 -18.19
C THR A 256 -3.48 -23.72 -17.40
N PHE A 257 -3.79 -22.70 -16.59
CA PHE A 257 -4.87 -22.71 -15.59
C PHE A 257 -4.83 -23.92 -14.63
N ASP A 258 -3.63 -24.49 -14.45
CA ASP A 258 -3.38 -25.63 -13.57
C ASP A 258 -2.65 -25.18 -12.30
N TRP A 259 -3.37 -25.14 -11.17
CA TRP A 259 -2.80 -24.78 -9.87
C TRP A 259 -1.80 -25.80 -9.34
N ASN A 260 -1.96 -27.10 -9.61
CA ASN A 260 -1.00 -28.11 -9.16
C ASN A 260 0.33 -27.94 -9.89
N LEU A 261 0.29 -27.81 -11.22
CA LEU A 261 1.49 -27.57 -12.03
C LEU A 261 2.19 -26.27 -11.62
N ALA A 262 1.44 -25.17 -11.50
CA ALA A 262 1.99 -23.88 -11.10
C ALA A 262 2.62 -23.92 -9.69
N SER A 263 1.99 -24.62 -8.75
CA SER A 263 2.49 -24.80 -7.38
C SER A 263 3.75 -25.65 -7.37
N GLN A 264 3.76 -26.77 -8.08
CA GLN A 264 4.92 -27.66 -8.15
C GLN A 264 6.16 -26.94 -8.69
N ILE A 265 6.01 -26.16 -9.76
CA ILE A 265 7.14 -25.42 -10.34
C ILE A 265 7.57 -24.29 -9.41
N GLY A 266 6.64 -23.44 -8.97
CA GLY A 266 7.00 -22.27 -8.17
C GLY A 266 7.59 -22.60 -6.80
N MET A 267 7.08 -23.66 -6.14
CA MET A 267 7.61 -24.11 -4.84
C MET A 267 9.01 -24.72 -4.96
N LYS A 268 9.30 -25.41 -6.07
CA LYS A 268 10.64 -25.92 -6.38
C LYS A 268 11.66 -24.78 -6.52
N GLU A 269 11.29 -23.67 -7.17
CA GLU A 269 12.18 -22.50 -7.35
C GLU A 269 12.56 -21.84 -6.01
N VAL A 270 11.68 -21.89 -5.01
CA VAL A 270 11.94 -21.35 -3.67
C VAL A 270 12.42 -22.39 -2.65
N ASN A 271 12.79 -23.60 -3.11
CA ASN A 271 13.26 -24.71 -2.27
C ASN A 271 12.31 -25.10 -1.14
N LEU A 272 11.00 -25.07 -1.38
CA LEU A 272 9.98 -25.55 -0.45
C LEU A 272 9.24 -26.75 -1.05
N ASN A 273 8.94 -27.74 -0.22
CA ASN A 273 8.21 -28.93 -0.65
C ASN A 273 6.73 -28.60 -0.86
N TYR A 274 6.18 -29.02 -1.98
CA TYR A 274 4.74 -28.99 -2.23
C TYR A 274 4.14 -30.38 -1.99
N SER A 275 3.07 -30.48 -1.21
CA SER A 275 2.43 -31.76 -0.85
C SER A 275 1.64 -32.40 -2.01
N GLY A 276 1.38 -31.65 -3.08
CA GLY A 276 0.43 -32.06 -4.12
C GLY A 276 -1.02 -31.74 -3.78
N SER A 277 -1.29 -31.04 -2.67
CA SER A 277 -2.63 -30.59 -2.29
C SER A 277 -2.63 -29.11 -1.95
N TYR A 278 -3.64 -28.39 -2.43
CA TYR A 278 -3.80 -26.98 -2.14
C TYR A 278 -5.24 -26.66 -1.71
N ALA A 279 -5.39 -25.53 -1.06
CA ALA A 279 -6.66 -24.86 -0.84
C ALA A 279 -6.44 -23.35 -0.92
N PHE A 280 -7.49 -22.57 -0.67
CA PHE A 280 -7.41 -21.11 -0.61
C PHE A 280 -7.72 -20.63 0.79
N VAL A 281 -6.95 -19.64 1.24
CA VAL A 281 -7.10 -19.03 2.57
C VAL A 281 -7.25 -17.52 2.42
N GLU A 282 -8.04 -16.92 3.30
CA GLU A 282 -8.15 -15.47 3.36
C GLU A 282 -6.87 -14.85 3.92
N THR A 283 -6.50 -13.71 3.36
CA THR A 283 -5.28 -12.99 3.68
C THR A 283 -5.58 -11.50 3.84
N GLU A 284 -4.81 -10.83 4.69
CA GLU A 284 -4.87 -9.39 4.90
C GLU A 284 -3.45 -8.81 4.90
N MET A 285 -3.28 -7.66 4.24
CA MET A 285 -2.06 -6.87 4.28
C MET A 285 -2.37 -5.38 4.46
N LEU A 286 -1.66 -4.75 5.40
CA LEU A 286 -1.76 -3.32 5.66
C LEU A 286 -0.61 -2.57 4.97
N TRP A 287 -0.97 -1.51 4.25
CA TRP A 287 -0.04 -0.62 3.55
C TRP A 287 -0.16 0.79 4.12
N PRO A 288 0.95 1.42 4.55
CA PRO A 288 0.91 2.81 5.03
C PRO A 288 0.38 3.75 3.95
N ILE A 289 -0.37 4.77 4.36
CA ILE A 289 -0.84 5.85 3.49
C ILE A 289 -0.09 7.12 3.90
N ASN A 290 0.74 7.65 2.99
CA ASN A 290 1.65 8.76 3.29
C ASN A 290 1.55 9.92 2.28
N HIS A 291 0.92 9.70 1.13
CA HIS A 291 0.72 10.71 0.09
C HIS A 291 -0.76 11.11 0.00
N MET A 292 -1.08 12.01 -0.93
CA MET A 292 -2.38 12.64 -1.07
C MET A 292 -2.75 13.52 0.13
N VAL A 293 -1.76 14.19 0.71
CA VAL A 293 -1.97 15.15 1.81
C VAL A 293 -2.93 16.24 1.33
N SER A 294 -4.06 16.38 2.02
CA SER A 294 -5.06 17.42 1.76
C SER A 294 -4.65 18.74 2.40
N SER A 295 -5.22 19.85 1.89
CA SER A 295 -5.05 21.17 2.49
C SER A 295 -5.58 21.20 3.94
N LYS A 296 -5.15 22.20 4.72
CA LYS A 296 -5.56 22.34 6.13
C LYS A 296 -7.08 22.46 6.32
N GLU A 297 -7.80 23.03 5.36
CA GLU A 297 -9.26 23.19 5.39
C GLU A 297 -9.97 21.83 5.26
N ASN A 298 -9.36 20.92 4.51
CA ASN A 298 -9.87 19.59 4.21
C ASN A 298 -9.30 18.49 5.12
N ALA A 299 -8.47 18.85 6.10
CA ALA A 299 -8.02 17.93 7.13
C ALA A 299 -9.20 17.49 8.03
N LEU A 300 -9.04 16.36 8.72
CA LEU A 300 -10.01 15.93 9.72
C LEU A 300 -10.11 16.93 10.87
N HIS A 301 -11.35 17.27 11.23
CA HIS A 301 -11.71 18.11 12.35
C HIS A 301 -12.16 17.27 13.54
N CYS A 302 -12.30 17.89 14.71
CA CYS A 302 -12.66 17.22 15.96
C CYS A 302 -13.86 16.28 15.83
N THR A 303 -14.92 16.74 15.14
CA THR A 303 -16.20 16.02 14.99
C THR A 303 -16.13 14.84 14.02
N ASN A 304 -15.04 14.69 13.25
CA ASN A 304 -14.83 13.50 12.45
C ASN A 304 -14.46 12.30 13.33
N CYS A 305 -13.73 12.51 14.43
CA CYS A 305 -13.34 11.44 15.35
C CYS A 305 -14.20 11.38 16.62
N HIS A 306 -14.60 12.55 17.13
CA HIS A 306 -15.25 12.70 18.43
C HIS A 306 -16.73 13.05 18.31
N GLY A 307 -17.47 12.77 19.38
CA GLY A 307 -18.89 13.08 19.47
C GLY A 307 -19.78 12.04 18.78
N VAL A 308 -21.08 12.31 18.74
CA VAL A 308 -22.10 11.34 18.29
C VAL A 308 -21.97 10.98 16.81
N LYS A 309 -21.47 11.91 15.99
CA LYS A 309 -21.28 11.72 14.55
C LYS A 309 -19.83 11.33 14.19
N GLY A 310 -18.94 11.20 15.16
CA GLY A 310 -17.56 10.81 14.91
C GLY A 310 -17.47 9.33 14.57
N ASP A 311 -16.94 9.03 13.39
CA ASP A 311 -16.88 7.68 12.82
C ASP A 311 -15.48 7.28 12.34
N ARG A 312 -14.52 8.21 12.36
CA ARG A 312 -13.18 7.95 11.82
C ARG A 312 -12.40 6.93 12.63
N LEU A 313 -12.54 6.91 13.95
CA LEU A 313 -11.74 6.06 14.83
C LEU A 313 -12.62 5.04 15.56
N ASP A 314 -12.32 3.75 15.37
CA ASP A 314 -12.84 2.69 16.23
C ASP A 314 -12.08 2.69 17.56
N TRP A 315 -12.63 3.45 18.51
CA TRP A 315 -12.03 3.63 19.83
C TRP A 315 -11.78 2.30 20.56
N LYS A 316 -12.72 1.34 20.44
CA LYS A 316 -12.61 0.05 21.11
C LYS A 316 -11.49 -0.79 20.49
N ALA A 317 -11.41 -0.85 19.15
CA ALA A 317 -10.32 -1.55 18.46
C ALA A 317 -8.94 -0.90 18.71
N LEU A 318 -8.90 0.41 19.00
CA LEU A 318 -7.69 1.14 19.38
C LEU A 318 -7.34 1.00 20.88
N GLY A 319 -8.13 0.27 21.66
CA GLY A 319 -7.87 0.01 23.08
C GLY A 319 -8.38 1.09 24.04
N TYR A 320 -9.18 2.05 23.57
CA TYR A 320 -9.88 2.99 24.43
C TYR A 320 -11.18 2.39 24.95
N THR A 321 -11.61 2.83 26.14
CA THR A 321 -12.91 2.44 26.73
C THR A 321 -14.10 3.18 26.14
N GLY A 322 -13.85 4.16 25.27
CA GLY A 322 -14.83 5.01 24.60
C GLY A 322 -14.17 6.24 23.97
N ASP A 323 -14.97 7.19 23.51
CA ASP A 323 -14.49 8.47 23.00
C ASP A 323 -13.60 9.19 24.06
N PRO A 324 -12.31 9.41 23.79
CA PRO A 324 -11.38 10.02 24.74
C PRO A 324 -11.77 11.43 25.21
N MET A 325 -12.60 12.14 24.44
CA MET A 325 -13.17 13.42 24.85
C MET A 325 -14.13 13.27 26.04
N LYS A 326 -14.71 12.08 26.25
CA LYS A 326 -15.63 11.75 27.35
C LYS A 326 -14.98 10.92 28.46
N VAL A 327 -14.09 9.99 28.11
CA VAL A 327 -13.56 8.97 29.05
C VAL A 327 -12.10 9.15 29.46
N LYS A 328 -11.49 10.30 29.11
CA LYS A 328 -10.07 10.66 29.26
C LYS A 328 -9.17 10.01 28.20
N GLY A 329 -8.09 10.74 27.87
CA GLY A 329 -7.11 10.38 26.84
C GLY A 329 -6.20 9.21 27.19
N ARG A 330 -5.32 8.89 26.23
CA ARG A 330 -4.24 7.92 26.36
C ARG A 330 -3.44 8.16 27.64
N LYS A 331 -3.21 7.09 28.41
CA LYS A 331 -2.27 7.10 29.54
C LYS A 331 -1.12 6.16 29.23
N LEU A 332 0.08 6.69 29.24
CA LEU A 332 1.29 5.89 29.22
C LEU A 332 1.63 5.57 30.68
N ASN A 333 1.83 4.28 30.97
CA ASN A 333 2.39 3.83 32.25
C ASN A 333 3.90 3.99 32.21
#